data_AF-A0A0N8KEI6-F1
#
_entry.id   AF-A0A0N8KEI6-F1
#
_cell.length_a   1.000
_cell.length_b   1.000
_cell.length_c   1.000
_cell.angle_alpha   90.00
_cell.angle_beta   90.00
_cell.angle_gamma   90.00
#
_symmetry.space_group_name_H-M   'P 1'
#
loop_
_entity.id
_entity.type
_entity.pdbx_description
1 polymer ?
#
loop_
_entity_poly.entity_id
_entity_poly.type
_entity_poly.pdbx_seq_one_letter_code
_entity_poly.pdbx_strand_id
1 'polypeptide(L)'
;MDTTEKIIGHFLNQIDDKDFDLSHVRKVLEKENYPESEIREVIKELDNVLQLRAFEKSNRSNADNLIIVGVVLTVFGLVVTLGTFTGLIPSGNSFLLAYGPILGGISILVSAYFSKKKKGPTNRKFIKRSP
;
A
#
# COMPACT_ATOMS: atom_id res chain seq x y z
N MET A 1 -8.08 -27.46 -17.16
CA MET A 1 -7.19 -26.30 -16.99
C MET A 1 -7.90 -25.13 -17.63
N ASP A 2 -8.31 -24.19 -16.80
CA ASP A 2 -9.32 -23.18 -17.11
C ASP A 2 -8.75 -22.12 -18.07
N THR A 3 -9.25 -22.09 -19.30
CA THR A 3 -8.85 -21.17 -20.37
C THR A 3 -8.92 -19.72 -19.89
N THR A 4 -9.91 -19.42 -19.06
CA THR A 4 -10.19 -18.14 -18.41
C THR A 4 -9.01 -17.65 -17.56
N GLU A 5 -8.43 -18.51 -16.71
CA GLU A 5 -7.31 -18.14 -15.84
C GLU A 5 -6.07 -17.73 -16.63
N LYS A 6 -5.82 -18.42 -17.74
CA LYS A 6 -4.65 -18.15 -18.61
C LYS A 6 -4.81 -16.84 -19.36
N ILE A 7 -6.02 -16.53 -19.81
CA ILE A 7 -6.38 -15.28 -20.48
C ILE A 7 -6.23 -14.11 -19.50
N ILE A 8 -6.79 -14.25 -18.30
CA ILE A 8 -6.65 -13.25 -17.23
C ILE A 8 -5.17 -13.01 -16.94
N GLY A 9 -4.38 -14.07 -16.73
CA GLY A 9 -2.95 -13.96 -16.48
C GLY A 9 -2.16 -13.22 -17.58
N HIS A 10 -2.53 -13.43 -18.85
CA HIS A 10 -1.90 -12.73 -19.97
C HIS A 10 -2.19 -11.23 -19.93
N PHE A 11 -3.45 -10.82 -19.74
CA PHE A 11 -3.83 -9.41 -19.69
C PHE A 11 -3.39 -8.72 -18.39
N LEU A 12 -3.31 -9.44 -17.26
CA LEU A 12 -2.80 -8.92 -15.99
C LEU A 12 -1.35 -8.41 -16.09
N ASN A 13 -0.53 -8.99 -16.97
CA ASN A 13 0.85 -8.53 -17.18
C ASN A 13 0.91 -7.22 -17.98
N GLN A 14 -0.14 -6.88 -18.73
CA GLN A 14 -0.24 -5.65 -19.52
C GLN A 14 -0.97 -4.52 -18.78
N ILE A 15 -1.55 -4.80 -17.59
CA ILE A 15 -2.26 -3.80 -16.78
C ILE A 15 -1.38 -2.62 -16.36
N ASP A 16 -0.08 -2.83 -16.24
CA ASP A 16 0.85 -1.77 -15.85
C ASP A 16 1.24 -0.86 -17.04
N ASP A 17 0.84 -1.19 -18.28
CA ASP A 17 0.96 -0.30 -19.43
C ASP A 17 -0.07 0.84 -19.37
N LYS A 18 0.37 2.05 -19.71
CA LYS A 18 -0.48 3.26 -19.69
C LYS A 18 -1.67 3.20 -20.66
N ASP A 19 -1.58 2.36 -21.69
CA ASP A 19 -2.59 2.23 -22.74
C ASP A 19 -3.55 1.05 -22.50
N PHE A 20 -3.51 0.44 -21.32
CA PHE A 20 -4.40 -0.67 -20.98
C PHE A 20 -5.85 -0.20 -20.78
N ASP A 21 -6.75 -0.67 -21.64
CA ASP A 21 -8.19 -0.39 -21.58
C ASP A 21 -8.99 -1.71 -21.60
N LEU A 22 -9.88 -1.90 -20.63
CA LEU A 22 -10.83 -3.02 -20.57
C LEU A 22 -11.67 -3.15 -21.85
N SER A 23 -11.96 -2.02 -22.50
CA SER A 23 -12.68 -1.98 -23.77
C SER A 23 -11.89 -2.66 -24.89
N HIS A 24 -10.55 -2.59 -24.85
CA HIS A 24 -9.68 -3.30 -25.79
C HIS A 24 -9.72 -4.81 -25.53
N VAL A 25 -9.65 -5.22 -24.26
CA VAL A 25 -9.75 -6.64 -23.86
C VAL A 25 -11.06 -7.25 -24.35
N ARG A 26 -12.19 -6.55 -24.17
CA ARG A 26 -13.50 -7.00 -24.66
C ARG A 26 -13.51 -7.23 -26.17
N LYS A 27 -12.99 -6.28 -26.94
CA LYS A 27 -12.93 -6.39 -28.42
C LYS A 27 -12.04 -7.55 -28.88
N VAL A 28 -10.94 -7.81 -28.18
CA VAL A 28 -10.06 -8.95 -28.49
C VAL A 28 -10.78 -10.27 -28.23
N LEU A 29 -11.49 -10.40 -27.10
CA LEU A 29 -12.23 -11.61 -26.76
C LEU A 29 -13.45 -11.83 -27.68
N GLU A 30 -14.15 -10.76 -28.07
CA GLU A 30 -15.23 -10.85 -29.07
C GLU A 30 -14.69 -11.31 -30.43
N LYS A 31 -13.50 -10.83 -30.84
CA LYS A 31 -12.85 -11.23 -32.10
C LYS A 31 -12.38 -12.70 -32.08
N GLU A 32 -12.02 -13.22 -30.91
CA GLU A 32 -11.66 -14.63 -30.71
C GLU A 32 -12.88 -15.56 -30.54
N ASN A 33 -14.11 -15.05 -30.69
CA ASN A 33 -15.36 -15.81 -30.57
C ASN A 33 -15.58 -16.47 -29.19
N TYR A 34 -15.09 -15.85 -28.11
CA TYR A 34 -15.45 -16.31 -26.77
C TYR A 34 -16.95 -16.06 -26.49
N PRO A 35 -17.61 -16.95 -25.75
CA PRO A 35 -19.00 -16.75 -25.36
C PRO A 35 -19.13 -15.53 -24.43
N GLU A 36 -20.21 -14.77 -24.59
CA GLU A 36 -20.43 -13.51 -23.87
C GLU A 36 -20.39 -13.67 -22.34
N SER A 37 -20.79 -14.84 -21.83
CA SER A 37 -20.67 -15.18 -20.40
C SER A 37 -19.22 -15.20 -19.91
N GLU A 38 -18.31 -15.79 -20.67
CA GLU A 38 -16.88 -15.85 -20.32
C GLU A 38 -16.23 -14.46 -20.44
N ILE A 39 -16.57 -13.71 -21.49
CA ILE A 39 -16.09 -12.32 -21.67
C ILE A 39 -16.50 -11.47 -20.45
N ARG A 40 -17.75 -11.61 -20.01
CA ARG A 40 -18.26 -10.87 -18.85
C ARG A 40 -17.55 -11.24 -17.57
N GLU A 41 -17.26 -12.52 -17.34
CA GLU A 41 -16.52 -12.99 -16.18
C GLU A 41 -15.08 -12.46 -16.18
N VAL A 42 -14.38 -12.55 -17.31
CA VAL A 42 -13.01 -12.03 -17.47
C VAL A 42 -12.95 -10.52 -17.21
N ILE A 43 -13.85 -9.74 -17.82
CA ILE A 43 -13.88 -8.27 -17.64
C ILE A 43 -14.16 -7.90 -16.19
N LYS A 44 -15.11 -8.59 -15.54
CA LYS A 44 -15.47 -8.33 -14.14
C LYS A 44 -14.28 -8.61 -13.21
N GLU A 45 -13.55 -9.70 -13.45
CA GLU A 45 -12.39 -10.04 -12.64
C GLU A 45 -11.24 -9.05 -12.85
N LEU A 46 -10.96 -8.67 -14.10
CA LEU A 46 -9.95 -7.65 -14.39
C LEU A 46 -10.28 -6.29 -13.75
N ASP A 47 -11.53 -5.82 -13.83
CA ASP A 47 -11.96 -4.57 -13.19
C ASP A 47 -11.74 -4.61 -11.67
N ASN A 48 -12.10 -5.72 -11.03
CA ASN A 48 -11.86 -5.91 -9.60
C ASN A 48 -10.37 -5.85 -9.24
N VAL A 49 -9.50 -6.49 -10.04
CA VAL A 49 -8.04 -6.44 -9.84
C VAL A 49 -7.50 -5.03 -10.06
N LEU A 50 -7.97 -4.31 -11.08
CA LEU A 50 -7.58 -2.92 -11.36
C LEU A 50 -7.92 -1.99 -10.19
N GLN A 51 -9.15 -2.08 -9.67
CA GLN A 51 -9.59 -1.29 -8.52
C GLN A 51 -8.77 -1.61 -7.28
N LEU A 52 -8.51 -2.90 -7.01
CA LEU A 52 -7.70 -3.32 -5.87
C LEU A 52 -6.27 -2.77 -5.96
N ARG A 53 -5.63 -2.87 -7.14
CA ARG A 53 -4.28 -2.33 -7.39
C ARG A 53 -4.24 -0.82 -7.25
N ALA A 54 -5.24 -0.10 -7.77
CA ALA A 54 -5.34 1.34 -7.62
C ALA A 54 -5.44 1.76 -6.14
N PHE A 55 -6.26 1.03 -5.37
CA PHE A 55 -6.39 1.23 -3.93
C PHE A 55 -5.08 0.94 -3.19
N GLU A 56 -4.41 -0.17 -3.49
CA GLU A 56 -3.12 -0.53 -2.89
C GLU A 56 -2.02 0.49 -3.22
N LYS A 57 -1.94 0.94 -4.47
CA LYS A 57 -0.97 1.95 -4.92
C LYS A 57 -1.17 3.28 -4.20
N SER A 58 -2.41 3.74 -4.09
CA SER A 58 -2.78 4.94 -3.32
C SER A 58 -2.45 4.79 -1.83
N ASN A 59 -2.73 3.62 -1.25
CA ASN A 59 -2.44 3.36 0.16
C ASN A 59 -0.92 3.28 0.44
N ARG A 60 -0.13 2.77 -0.53
CA ARG A 60 1.33 2.69 -0.43
C ARG A 60 1.98 4.07 -0.53
N SER A 61 1.54 4.92 -1.47
CA SER A 61 2.05 6.31 -1.55
C SER A 61 1.75 7.11 -0.27
N ASN A 62 0.59 6.88 0.35
CA ASN A 62 0.27 7.50 1.65
C ASN A 62 1.15 6.95 2.77
N ALA A 63 1.43 5.64 2.78
CA ALA A 63 2.32 5.03 3.78
C ALA A 63 3.76 5.57 3.68
N ASP A 64 4.30 5.71 2.47
CA ASP A 64 5.65 6.24 2.26
C ASP A 64 5.76 7.71 2.73
N ASN A 65 4.73 8.53 2.46
CA ASN A 65 4.66 9.91 2.96
C ASN A 65 4.62 9.98 4.50
N LEU A 66 3.83 9.11 5.15
CA LEU A 66 3.79 9.04 6.62
C LEU A 66 5.15 8.62 7.21
N ILE A 67 5.88 7.72 6.56
CA ILE A 67 7.23 7.33 6.97
C ILE A 67 8.18 8.52 6.90
N ILE A 68 8.16 9.28 5.79
CA ILE A 68 9.02 10.46 5.62
C ILE A 68 8.74 11.51 6.70
N VAL A 69 7.47 11.81 6.98
CA VAL A 69 7.08 12.75 8.05
C VAL A 69 7.57 12.26 9.42
N GLY A 70 7.43 10.97 9.71
CA GLY A 70 7.91 10.37 10.95
C GLY A 70 9.44 10.47 11.10
N VAL A 71 10.19 10.23 10.01
CA VAL A 71 11.65 10.35 10.00
C VAL A 71 12.08 11.80 10.25
N VAL A 72 11.47 12.76 9.57
CA VAL A 72 11.78 14.20 9.77
C VAL A 72 11.52 14.62 11.21
N LEU A 73 10.38 14.23 11.78
CA LEU A 73 10.03 14.55 13.17
C LEU A 73 11.01 13.90 14.16
N THR A 74 11.43 12.66 13.92
CA THR A 74 12.38 11.93 14.76
C THR A 74 13.76 12.60 14.73
N VAL A 75 14.26 12.95 13.55
CA VAL A 75 15.54 13.66 13.40
C VAL A 75 15.49 15.01 14.10
N PHE A 76 14.40 15.76 13.94
CA PHE A 76 14.23 17.06 14.59
C PHE A 76 14.21 16.92 16.13
N GLY A 77 13.47 15.95 16.66
CA GLY A 77 13.47 15.64 18.08
C GLY A 77 14.86 15.28 18.59
N LEU A 78 15.61 14.47 17.83
CA LEU A 78 16.96 14.04 18.20
C LEU A 78 17.95 15.21 18.21
N VAL A 79 17.86 16.12 17.24
CA VAL A 79 18.67 17.37 17.20
C VAL A 79 18.38 18.25 18.41
N VAL A 80 17.10 18.43 18.77
CA VAL A 80 16.71 19.21 19.95
C VAL A 80 17.21 18.56 21.24
N THR A 81 17.08 17.23 21.38
CA THR A 81 17.57 16.49 22.54
C THR A 81 19.09 16.58 22.67
N LEU A 82 19.84 16.41 21.58
CA LEU A 82 21.30 16.55 21.60
C LEU A 82 21.75 17.99 21.86
N GLY A 83 21.07 19.00 21.29
CA GLY A 83 21.36 20.41 21.55
C GLY A 83 21.11 20.81 23.01
N THR A 84 20.13 20.17 23.65
CA THR A 84 19.84 20.33 25.09
C THR A 84 20.92 19.65 25.94
N PHE A 85 21.37 18.45 25.56
CA PHE A 85 22.36 17.68 26.33
C PHE A 85 23.80 18.19 26.16
N THR A 86 24.12 18.77 25.01
CA THR A 86 25.44 19.37 24.73
C THR A 86 25.61 20.77 25.34
N GLY A 87 24.59 21.29 26.02
CA GLY A 87 24.64 22.58 26.71
C GLY A 87 24.60 23.80 25.79
N LEU A 88 24.29 23.61 24.49
CA LEU A 88 24.10 24.69 23.53
C LEU A 88 22.82 25.51 23.81
N ILE A 89 21.86 24.90 24.50
CA ILE A 89 20.66 25.57 25.02
C ILE A 89 20.76 25.53 26.56
N PRO A 90 20.83 26.68 27.25
CA PRO A 90 20.89 26.73 28.71
C PRO A 90 19.49 26.44 29.29
N SER A 91 19.06 25.20 29.17
CA SER A 91 17.92 24.68 29.92
C SER A 91 18.43 24.28 31.30
N GLY A 92 18.03 25.03 32.33
CA GLY A 92 18.19 24.63 33.73
C GLY A 92 17.42 23.34 34.05
N ASN A 93 16.78 23.26 35.23
CA ASN A 93 16.03 22.09 35.76
C ASN A 93 14.84 21.59 34.90
N SER A 94 14.75 21.98 33.62
CA SER A 94 13.69 21.71 32.66
C SER A 94 13.90 20.41 31.87
N PHE A 95 14.29 19.32 32.56
CA PHE A 95 14.35 17.97 31.99
C PHE A 95 13.00 17.54 31.38
N LEU A 96 11.87 18.13 31.82
CA LEU A 96 10.52 17.85 31.34
C LEU A 96 10.32 18.13 29.83
N LEU A 97 10.98 19.14 29.27
CA LEU A 97 10.85 19.52 27.85
C LEU A 97 11.51 18.51 26.90
N ALA A 98 12.55 17.81 27.37
CA ALA A 98 13.26 16.81 26.58
C ALA A 98 12.48 15.48 26.44
N TYR A 99 11.57 15.17 27.38
CA TYR A 99 10.76 13.94 27.33
C TYR A 99 9.54 14.03 26.40
N GLY A 100 9.06 15.24 26.08
CA GLY A 100 7.92 15.44 25.18
C GLY A 100 8.14 14.84 23.78
N PRO A 101 9.25 15.16 23.09
CA PRO A 101 9.57 14.57 21.79
C PRO A 101 9.75 13.04 21.84
N ILE A 102 10.36 12.50 22.91
CA ILE A 102 10.58 11.05 23.08
C ILE A 102 9.23 10.31 23.22
N LEU A 103 8.34 10.81 24.07
CA LEU A 103 7.00 10.23 24.23
C LEU A 103 6.16 10.37 22.97
N GLY A 104 6.26 11.51 22.26
CA GLY A 104 5.62 11.73 20.97
C GLY A 104 6.08 10.71 19.92
N GLY A 105 7.39 10.52 19.77
CA GLY A 105 7.99 9.56 18.85
C GLY A 105 7.58 8.12 19.15
N ILE A 106 7.60 7.70 20.42
CA ILE A 106 7.18 6.35 20.84
C ILE A 106 5.68 6.12 20.51
N SER A 107 4.82 7.11 20.74
CA SER A 107 3.37 6.96 20.47
C SER A 107 3.06 6.68 19.00
N ILE A 108 3.78 7.38 18.10
CA ILE A 108 3.61 7.24 16.65
C ILE A 108 4.12 5.87 16.19
N LEU A 109 5.27 5.43 16.72
CA LEU A 109 5.88 4.14 16.38
C LEU A 109 4.99 2.96 16.81
N VAL A 110 4.40 3.06 18.01
CA VAL A 110 3.45 2.07 18.52
C VAL A 110 2.16 2.05 17.67
N SER A 111 1.59 3.22 17.36
CA SER A 111 0.40 3.32 16.50
C SER A 111 0.63 2.77 15.10
N ALA A 112 1.80 3.04 14.51
CA ALA A 112 2.21 2.50 13.22
C ALA A 112 2.36 0.97 13.27
N TYR A 113 2.95 0.41 14.33
CA TYR A 113 3.10 -1.02 14.52
C TYR A 113 1.74 -1.74 14.67
N PHE A 114 0.81 -1.18 15.45
CA PHE A 114 -0.54 -1.72 15.58
C PHE A 114 -1.35 -1.60 14.29
N SER A 115 -1.19 -0.51 13.54
CA SER A 115 -1.82 -0.32 12.23
C SER A 115 -1.31 -1.30 11.18
N LYS A 116 -0.01 -1.66 11.24
CA LYS A 116 0.59 -2.67 10.36
C LYS A 116 0.06 -4.08 10.65
N LYS A 117 -0.24 -4.40 11.92
CA LYS A 117 -0.79 -5.71 12.32
C LYS A 117 -2.26 -5.90 11.92
N LYS A 118 -3.05 -4.81 11.83
CA LYS A 118 -4.43 -4.85 11.29
C LYS A 118 -4.50 -4.92 9.76
N LYS A 119 -3.45 -4.52 9.05
CA LYS A 119 -3.29 -4.70 7.59
C LYS A 119 -2.56 -6.01 7.25
N GLY A 120 -2.84 -7.09 7.99
CA GLY A 120 -2.50 -8.44 7.54
C GLY A 120 -3.35 -8.80 6.31
N PRO A 121 -2.81 -9.55 5.33
CA PRO A 121 -3.47 -9.78 4.05
C PRO A 121 -4.74 -10.61 4.25
N THR A 122 -5.88 -9.94 4.40
CA THR A 122 -7.17 -10.52 4.04
C THR A 122 -7.16 -10.68 2.53
N ASN A 123 -6.53 -11.74 2.00
CA ASN A 123 -7.15 -12.68 1.07
C ASN A 123 -6.20 -13.78 0.52
N ARG A 124 -5.48 -14.53 1.37
CA ARG A 124 -4.81 -15.79 0.95
C ARG A 124 -5.74 -17.01 0.89
N LYS A 125 -7.06 -16.82 0.73
CA LYS A 125 -8.02 -17.95 0.72
C LYS A 125 -8.47 -18.42 -0.68
N PHE A 126 -8.07 -17.77 -1.77
CA PHE A 126 -8.53 -18.16 -3.11
C PHE A 126 -7.51 -18.88 -4.01
N ILE A 127 -6.25 -19.06 -3.58
CA ILE A 127 -5.25 -19.83 -4.35
C ILE A 127 -5.22 -21.32 -3.93
N LYS A 128 -6.02 -21.73 -2.93
CA LYS A 128 -5.98 -23.10 -2.39
C LYS A 128 -7.37 -23.71 -2.20
N ARG A 129 -8.17 -23.69 -3.26
CA ARG A 129 -9.25 -24.64 -3.51
C ARG A 129 -9.19 -24.92 -5.01
N SER A 130 -8.57 -26.03 -5.40
CA SER A 130 -9.33 -27.27 -5.65
C SER A 130 -8.42 -28.51 -5.59
N PRO A 131 -9.00 -29.71 -5.37
CA PRO A 131 -8.31 -31.00 -5.21
C PRO A 131 -7.53 -31.47 -6.44
#